data_AF-A0A6P8WP60-F1
#
_entry.id   AF-A0A6P8WP60-F1
#
_cell.length_a   1.000
_cell.length_b   1.000
_cell.length_c   1.000
_cell.angle_alpha   90.00
_cell.angle_beta   90.00
_cell.angle_gamma   90.00
#
_symmetry.space_group_name_H-M   'P 1'
#
loop_
_entity.id
_entity.type
_entity.pdbx_description
1 polymer ?
#
loop_
_entity_poly.entity_id
_entity_poly.type
_entity_poly.pdbx_seq_one_letter_code
_entity_poly.pdbx_strand_id
1 'polypeptide(L)'
;MNNPEGVNTSHMTESDFFDSASGPSDKLELTDIHRQIVQSLSNFTTTITEQQQKLKETLDDTTAITLLIEDKANKLCLVERSFLYYERLQEMIITELRNWRRQQALAANGAQFNEDNLDEIQRCFELLENFINQLLAAIEGIPKEYEEIAELRERMQLAQKYLLGSALIVVKQPPQVMMTNTRFAVTVRWLLGSQPADSLNPLTIVCNIFSEWQAKHFVDCQDPHLDVIKCRLSQMGSGELQNSSSIMEYQPTKQIFCANFNNMLLKKITRSKTDKKNTNSVMDEKFTLFFYATYKLNGNYVCTWTFSLPVVVIVHSSQEPKSWATIIWDNAFANVLRDPFVVSHYATWLELSTALNIKFTACLQRQLTADNLAFLHEKLMGRRFAYITWNDFCKNPLPERTFTFWEWFYSVMKLIKDHLMPLWKANLITGFITKHRTQFELLCAEPGTFLLRFSESKLGGISIAYVNEQQSVTMLSPWTAQDLRIIKLADRIRDLPMLRFLFRIDNKGESLDRDDAFGQFYSQSALRSARTNGYVPSTIHVDVPGNRNLRSTKNRPPKTDKQELFDAITGMEFAEDLDSSENFT
;
A
#
# COMPACT_ATOMS: atom_id res chain seq x y z
N MET A 1 -10.41 -27.34 -60.82
CA MET A 1 -10.29 -27.83 -59.44
C MET A 1 -10.02 -26.63 -58.55
N ASN A 2 -11.04 -26.30 -57.75
CA ASN A 2 -11.09 -25.53 -56.50
C ASN A 2 -10.37 -24.16 -56.38
N ASN A 3 -11.19 -23.11 -56.39
CA ASN A 3 -11.22 -22.09 -55.33
C ASN A 3 -12.06 -22.67 -54.15
N PRO A 4 -11.99 -22.19 -52.88
CA PRO A 4 -12.35 -20.80 -52.56
C PRO A 4 -11.69 -20.13 -51.32
N GLU A 5 -11.96 -18.83 -51.17
CA GLU A 5 -12.18 -18.03 -49.93
C GLU A 5 -11.03 -17.91 -48.89
N GLY A 6 -10.61 -16.73 -48.43
CA GLY A 6 -11.37 -15.56 -48.00
C GLY A 6 -11.15 -15.38 -46.49
N VAL A 7 -10.12 -14.64 -46.08
CA VAL A 7 -9.92 -14.28 -44.66
C VAL A 7 -9.87 -12.75 -44.53
N ASN A 8 -10.97 -12.22 -44.00
CA ASN A 8 -11.13 -10.85 -43.54
C ASN A 8 -10.10 -10.52 -42.45
N THR A 9 -9.23 -9.55 -42.71
CA THR A 9 -8.55 -8.78 -41.68
C THR A 9 -9.47 -7.66 -41.21
N SER A 10 -10.29 -7.93 -40.19
CA SER A 10 -11.05 -6.88 -39.51
C SER A 10 -10.12 -6.08 -38.60
N HIS A 11 -9.98 -4.79 -38.90
CA HIS A 11 -9.47 -3.77 -38.00
C HIS A 11 -10.16 -3.83 -36.63
N MET A 12 -9.41 -4.09 -35.57
CA MET A 12 -9.84 -3.81 -34.19
C MET A 12 -9.33 -2.42 -33.82
N THR A 13 -10.25 -1.54 -33.47
CA THR A 13 -10.03 -0.16 -33.02
C THR A 13 -9.56 -0.12 -31.55
N GLU A 14 -8.71 0.84 -31.21
CA GLU A 14 -8.09 1.08 -29.87
C GLU A 14 -9.07 1.42 -28.72
N SER A 15 -10.36 1.14 -28.86
CA SER A 15 -11.40 1.41 -27.86
C SER A 15 -11.72 0.22 -26.92
N ASP A 16 -11.14 -0.96 -27.15
CA ASP A 16 -11.50 -2.19 -26.42
C ASP A 16 -10.45 -2.63 -25.37
N PHE A 17 -9.45 -1.80 -25.08
CA PHE A 17 -8.35 -2.12 -24.14
C PHE A 17 -8.61 -1.74 -22.67
N PHE A 18 -9.81 -1.26 -22.35
CA PHE A 18 -10.24 -0.90 -20.98
C PHE A 18 -11.36 -1.81 -20.48
N ASP A 19 -11.23 -3.14 -20.61
CA ASP A 19 -12.06 -4.07 -19.82
C ASP A 19 -11.55 -5.52 -19.86
N SER A 20 -10.34 -5.77 -19.34
CA SER A 20 -9.92 -7.17 -19.08
C SER A 20 -8.73 -7.25 -18.12
N ALA A 21 -8.96 -6.96 -16.85
CA ALA A 21 -8.08 -7.39 -15.76
C ALA A 21 -8.87 -7.81 -14.51
N SER A 22 -9.96 -8.53 -14.71
CA SER A 22 -10.61 -9.36 -13.68
C SER A 22 -11.56 -10.34 -14.36
N GLY A 23 -11.01 -11.44 -14.88
CA GLY A 23 -11.85 -12.61 -15.15
C GLY A 23 -12.41 -13.14 -13.82
N PRO A 24 -13.68 -13.57 -13.75
CA PRO A 24 -14.22 -14.18 -12.55
C PRO A 24 -13.67 -15.61 -12.47
N SER A 25 -12.53 -15.79 -11.82
CA SER A 25 -12.37 -17.03 -11.06
C SER A 25 -13.44 -17.00 -9.99
N ASP A 26 -14.29 -18.02 -9.88
CA ASP A 26 -15.35 -18.16 -8.86
C ASP A 26 -14.78 -17.88 -7.46
N LYS A 27 -14.77 -16.61 -7.08
CA LYS A 27 -14.26 -16.15 -5.81
C LYS A 27 -15.40 -16.36 -4.86
N LEU A 28 -15.45 -17.57 -4.29
CA LEU A 28 -16.46 -17.92 -3.31
C LEU A 28 -16.51 -16.83 -2.24
N GLU A 29 -17.64 -16.15 -2.11
CA GLU A 29 -17.73 -14.96 -1.27
C GLU A 29 -17.59 -15.37 0.20
N LEU A 30 -17.07 -14.48 1.05
CA LEU A 30 -16.90 -14.76 2.49
C LEU A 30 -18.22 -15.20 3.16
N THR A 31 -19.35 -14.69 2.65
CA THR A 31 -20.73 -15.06 3.00
C THR A 31 -21.04 -16.54 2.73
N ASP A 32 -20.52 -17.10 1.64
CA ASP A 32 -20.68 -18.50 1.27
C ASP A 32 -19.86 -19.40 2.19
N ILE A 33 -18.64 -19.00 2.53
CA ILE A 33 -17.78 -19.71 3.50
C ILE A 33 -18.51 -19.79 4.85
N HIS A 34 -18.99 -18.64 5.34
CA HIS A 34 -19.77 -18.58 6.58
C HIS A 34 -20.98 -19.53 6.55
N ARG A 35 -21.76 -19.49 5.47
CA ARG A 35 -22.93 -20.37 5.28
C ARG A 35 -22.56 -21.85 5.28
N GLN A 36 -21.46 -22.24 4.62
CA GLN A 36 -20.99 -23.63 4.60
C GLN A 36 -20.53 -24.11 5.98
N ILE A 37 -19.88 -23.23 6.77
CA ILE A 37 -19.51 -23.54 8.17
C ILE A 37 -20.78 -23.79 9.00
N VAL A 38 -21.75 -22.87 8.94
CA VAL A 38 -23.02 -22.99 9.67
C VAL A 38 -23.75 -24.28 9.31
N GLN A 39 -23.86 -24.59 8.01
CA GLN A 39 -24.55 -25.79 7.55
C GLN A 39 -23.84 -27.08 7.99
N SER A 40 -22.51 -27.14 7.86
CA SER A 40 -21.72 -28.32 8.27
C SER A 40 -21.80 -28.56 9.77
N LEU A 41 -21.66 -27.49 10.56
CA LEU A 41 -21.79 -27.54 12.02
C LEU A 41 -23.19 -27.97 12.43
N SER A 42 -24.25 -27.35 11.88
CA SER A 42 -25.64 -27.67 12.22
C SER A 42 -26.00 -29.12 11.86
N ASN A 43 -25.59 -29.60 10.69
CA ASN A 43 -25.79 -30.99 10.27
C ASN A 43 -25.10 -31.98 11.23
N PHE A 44 -23.87 -31.67 11.62
CA PHE A 44 -23.11 -32.48 12.56
C PHE A 44 -23.79 -32.53 13.95
N THR A 45 -24.11 -31.36 14.52
CA THR A 45 -24.76 -31.25 15.84
C THR A 45 -26.11 -31.98 15.87
N THR A 46 -26.92 -31.82 14.83
CA THR A 46 -28.24 -32.47 14.73
C THR A 46 -28.09 -33.99 14.67
N THR A 47 -27.20 -34.50 13.80
CA THR A 47 -26.98 -35.94 13.65
C THR A 47 -26.47 -36.59 14.95
N ILE A 48 -25.54 -35.94 15.66
CA ILE A 48 -25.05 -36.44 16.95
C ILE A 48 -26.15 -36.45 18.00
N THR A 49 -26.97 -35.40 18.06
CA THR A 49 -28.04 -35.29 19.06
C THR A 49 -29.11 -36.37 18.82
N GLU A 50 -29.48 -36.62 17.56
CA GLU A 50 -30.40 -37.71 17.19
C GLU A 50 -29.84 -39.09 17.53
N GLN A 51 -28.55 -39.34 17.27
CA GLN A 51 -27.90 -40.60 17.66
C GLN A 51 -27.89 -40.81 19.17
N GLN A 52 -27.58 -39.75 19.95
CA GLN A 52 -27.60 -39.80 21.41
C GLN A 52 -29.01 -40.06 21.97
N GLN A 53 -30.05 -39.51 21.32
CA GLN A 53 -31.44 -39.74 21.73
C GLN A 53 -31.88 -41.18 21.44
N LYS A 54 -31.60 -41.70 20.24
CA LYS A 54 -31.91 -43.10 19.87
C LYS A 54 -31.28 -44.12 20.82
N LEU A 55 -30.06 -43.86 21.29
CA LEU A 55 -29.37 -44.75 22.22
C LEU A 55 -30.00 -44.74 23.64
N LYS A 56 -30.67 -43.66 24.05
CA LYS A 56 -31.36 -43.60 25.36
C LYS A 56 -32.68 -44.36 25.38
N GLU A 57 -33.28 -44.60 24.21
CA GLU A 57 -34.60 -45.22 24.08
C GLU A 57 -34.54 -46.76 23.97
N THR A 58 -33.36 -47.35 23.77
CA THR A 58 -33.16 -48.81 23.64
C THR A 58 -32.80 -49.47 24.99
N LEU A 59 -33.58 -50.47 25.41
CA LEU A 59 -33.63 -50.98 26.79
C LEU A 59 -33.47 -52.51 26.93
N ASP A 60 -32.67 -53.19 26.08
CA ASP A 60 -32.54 -54.66 26.13
C ASP A 60 -31.06 -55.16 26.03
N ASP A 61 -30.66 -56.02 26.98
CA ASP A 61 -29.24 -56.19 27.41
C ASP A 61 -28.31 -56.89 26.40
N THR A 62 -28.81 -57.74 25.50
CA THR A 62 -27.96 -58.49 24.54
C THR A 62 -27.86 -57.82 23.17
N THR A 63 -28.94 -57.17 22.71
CA THR A 63 -28.94 -56.34 21.50
C THR A 63 -28.19 -55.02 21.74
N ALA A 64 -28.12 -54.56 23.00
CA ALA A 64 -27.41 -53.35 23.40
C ALA A 64 -25.92 -53.34 23.03
N ILE A 65 -25.19 -54.45 23.16
CA ILE A 65 -23.73 -54.48 22.88
C ILE A 65 -23.46 -54.29 21.38
N THR A 66 -24.18 -55.00 20.51
CA THR A 66 -24.03 -54.87 19.06
C THR A 66 -24.44 -53.47 18.60
N LEU A 67 -25.54 -52.93 19.13
CA LEU A 67 -25.99 -51.56 18.83
C LEU A 67 -25.00 -50.50 19.33
N LEU A 68 -24.34 -50.72 20.48
CA LEU A 68 -23.30 -49.84 21.01
C LEU A 68 -22.04 -49.83 20.13
N ILE A 69 -21.64 -50.99 19.58
CA ILE A 69 -20.51 -51.08 18.66
C ILE A 69 -20.85 -50.35 17.34
N GLU A 70 -22.04 -50.58 16.79
CA GLU A 70 -22.50 -49.95 15.57
C GLU A 70 -22.67 -48.43 15.73
N ASP A 71 -23.21 -47.96 16.86
CA ASP A 71 -23.30 -46.54 17.20
C ASP A 71 -21.92 -45.88 17.30
N LYS A 72 -20.94 -46.53 17.95
CA LYS A 72 -19.56 -46.04 18.02
C LYS A 72 -18.92 -45.94 16.64
N ALA A 73 -19.11 -46.94 15.77
CA ALA A 73 -18.60 -46.92 14.41
C ALA A 73 -19.25 -45.82 13.55
N ASN A 74 -20.57 -45.65 13.66
CA ASN A 74 -21.31 -44.60 12.98
C ASN A 74 -20.89 -43.19 13.42
N LYS A 75 -20.65 -43.00 14.73
CA LYS A 75 -20.11 -41.74 15.28
C LYS A 75 -18.71 -41.45 14.74
N LEU A 76 -17.83 -42.44 14.72
CA LEU A 76 -16.47 -42.27 14.21
C LEU A 76 -16.49 -41.87 12.73
N CYS A 77 -17.25 -42.59 11.89
CA CYS A 77 -17.40 -42.25 10.47
C CYS A 77 -17.98 -40.84 10.25
N LEU A 78 -18.99 -40.45 11.04
CA LEU A 78 -19.55 -39.11 10.99
C LEU A 78 -18.51 -38.04 11.35
N VAL A 79 -17.73 -38.26 12.41
CA VAL A 79 -16.69 -37.35 12.87
C VAL A 79 -15.58 -37.21 11.82
N GLU A 80 -15.07 -38.31 11.26
CA GLU A 80 -14.06 -38.28 10.21
C GLU A 80 -14.53 -37.51 8.98
N ARG A 81 -15.73 -37.82 8.49
CA ARG A 81 -16.32 -37.11 7.34
C ARG A 81 -16.50 -35.62 7.63
N SER A 82 -16.98 -35.27 8.83
CA SER A 82 -17.20 -33.89 9.23
C SER A 82 -15.89 -33.13 9.39
N PHE A 83 -14.83 -33.81 9.86
CA PHE A 83 -13.50 -33.24 9.98
C PHE A 83 -12.86 -32.92 8.63
N LEU A 84 -13.08 -33.74 7.58
CA LEU A 84 -12.63 -33.40 6.22
C LEU A 84 -13.25 -32.09 5.72
N TYR A 85 -14.54 -31.85 6.01
CA TYR A 85 -15.18 -30.56 5.70
C TYR A 85 -14.59 -29.43 6.54
N TYR A 86 -14.34 -29.67 7.83
CA TYR A 86 -13.69 -28.70 8.71
C TYR A 86 -12.33 -28.26 8.18
N GLU A 87 -11.45 -29.20 7.79
CA GLU A 87 -10.11 -28.88 7.26
C GLU A 87 -10.19 -27.98 6.03
N ARG A 88 -11.09 -28.31 5.08
CA ARG A 88 -11.33 -27.49 3.90
C ARG A 88 -11.82 -26.08 4.27
N LEU A 89 -12.80 -25.97 5.18
CA LEU A 89 -13.36 -24.69 5.59
C LEU A 89 -12.33 -23.83 6.35
N GLN A 90 -11.48 -24.47 7.15
CA GLN A 90 -10.36 -23.82 7.83
C GLN A 90 -9.37 -23.24 6.81
N GLU A 91 -8.99 -23.99 5.79
CA GLU A 91 -8.08 -23.50 4.74
C GLU A 91 -8.66 -22.28 4.00
N MET A 92 -9.96 -22.35 3.67
CA MET A 92 -10.67 -21.26 2.99
C MET A 92 -10.70 -19.98 3.82
N ILE A 93 -11.06 -20.06 5.11
CA ILE A 93 -11.11 -18.85 5.96
C ILE A 93 -9.71 -18.29 6.26
N ILE A 94 -8.70 -19.15 6.39
CA ILE A 94 -7.31 -18.71 6.59
C ILE A 94 -6.79 -18.00 5.33
N THR A 95 -7.22 -18.46 4.15
CA THR A 95 -6.92 -17.78 2.88
C THR A 95 -7.57 -16.40 2.82
N GLU A 96 -8.82 -16.26 3.26
CA GLU A 96 -9.48 -14.95 3.33
C GLU A 96 -8.83 -14.02 4.37
N LEU A 97 -8.37 -14.55 5.51
CA LEU A 97 -7.58 -13.77 6.47
C LEU A 97 -6.26 -13.28 5.86
N ARG A 98 -5.58 -14.11 5.06
CA ARG A 98 -4.36 -13.71 4.33
C ARG A 98 -4.67 -12.63 3.28
N ASN A 99 -5.78 -12.75 2.56
CA ASN A 99 -6.26 -11.73 1.62
C ASN A 99 -6.58 -10.41 2.33
N TRP A 100 -7.22 -10.45 3.50
CA TRP A 100 -7.47 -9.27 4.33
C TRP A 100 -6.16 -8.59 4.76
N ARG A 101 -5.15 -9.35 5.21
CA ARG A 101 -3.82 -8.80 5.55
C ARG A 101 -3.13 -8.18 4.33
N ARG A 102 -3.29 -8.78 3.15
CA ARG A 102 -2.78 -8.23 1.89
C ARG A 102 -3.44 -6.89 1.55
N GLN A 103 -4.77 -6.79 1.70
CA GLN A 103 -5.52 -5.56 1.52
C GLN A 103 -5.08 -4.49 2.53
N GLN A 104 -4.86 -4.85 3.80
CA GLN A 104 -4.34 -3.94 4.83
C GLN A 104 -2.96 -3.37 4.44
N ALA A 105 -2.08 -4.18 3.83
CA ALA A 105 -0.80 -3.70 3.32
C ALA A 105 -0.95 -2.70 2.16
N LEU A 106 -1.87 -2.97 1.22
CA LEU A 106 -2.20 -2.04 0.13
C LEU A 106 -2.83 -0.75 0.67
N ALA A 107 -3.68 -0.86 1.69
CA ALA A 107 -4.31 0.27 2.38
C ALA A 107 -3.25 1.19 3.02
N ALA A 108 -2.15 0.63 3.53
CA ALA A 108 -1.04 1.42 4.04
C ALA A 108 -0.29 2.22 2.95
N ASN A 109 -0.40 1.80 1.68
CA ASN A 109 -0.02 2.63 0.53
C ASN A 109 -1.10 3.63 0.10
N GLY A 110 -2.31 3.53 0.64
CA GLY A 110 -3.44 4.42 0.36
C GLY A 110 -4.55 3.80 -0.48
N ALA A 111 -4.55 2.49 -0.69
CA ALA A 111 -5.66 1.81 -1.36
C ALA A 111 -6.94 1.88 -0.50
N GLN A 112 -8.10 1.75 -1.15
CA GLN A 112 -9.35 1.57 -0.43
C GLN A 112 -9.33 0.25 0.34
N PHE A 113 -9.91 0.26 1.53
CA PHE A 113 -9.88 -0.87 2.45
C PHE A 113 -11.22 -1.01 3.15
N ASN A 114 -11.79 -2.20 3.06
CA ASN A 114 -13.00 -2.54 3.81
C ASN A 114 -12.59 -3.20 5.13
N GLU A 115 -12.67 -2.45 6.22
CA GLU A 115 -12.35 -2.96 7.56
C GLU A 115 -13.39 -3.98 8.06
N ASP A 116 -14.65 -3.85 7.61
CA ASP A 116 -15.79 -4.63 8.12
C ASP A 116 -15.65 -6.12 7.85
N ASN A 117 -14.98 -6.50 6.74
CA ASN A 117 -14.72 -7.91 6.40
C ASN A 117 -14.05 -8.72 7.53
N LEU A 118 -13.33 -8.06 8.44
CA LEU A 118 -12.71 -8.74 9.57
C LEU A 118 -13.74 -9.28 10.59
N ASP A 119 -14.89 -8.63 10.72
CA ASP A 119 -15.95 -9.05 11.64
C ASP A 119 -16.60 -10.35 11.14
N GLU A 120 -16.87 -10.47 9.83
CA GLU A 120 -17.32 -11.71 9.22
C GLU A 120 -16.27 -12.82 9.32
N ILE A 121 -14.98 -12.51 9.15
CA ILE A 121 -13.91 -13.48 9.39
C ILE A 121 -13.90 -13.94 10.85
N GLN A 122 -14.08 -13.03 11.81
CA GLN A 122 -14.17 -13.37 13.23
C GLN A 122 -15.31 -14.37 13.48
N ARG A 123 -16.51 -14.13 12.94
CA ARG A 123 -17.65 -15.05 13.10
C ARG A 123 -17.33 -16.45 12.57
N CYS A 124 -16.65 -16.54 11.42
CA CYS A 124 -16.21 -17.83 10.88
C CYS A 124 -15.19 -18.53 11.79
N PHE A 125 -14.24 -17.77 12.38
CA PHE A 125 -13.27 -18.30 13.34
C PHE A 125 -13.97 -18.86 14.59
N GLU A 126 -14.93 -18.13 15.16
CA GLU A 126 -15.72 -18.55 16.33
C GLU A 126 -16.55 -19.81 16.02
N LEU A 127 -17.18 -19.88 14.84
CA LEU A 127 -17.94 -21.06 14.42
C LEU A 127 -17.05 -22.28 14.20
N LEU A 128 -15.87 -22.11 13.62
CA LEU A 128 -14.91 -23.20 13.45
C LEU A 128 -14.37 -23.68 14.81
N GLU A 129 -14.08 -22.77 15.73
CA GLU A 129 -13.67 -23.15 17.08
C GLU A 129 -14.76 -23.97 17.79
N ASN A 130 -16.02 -23.56 17.67
CA ASN A 130 -17.14 -24.37 18.17
C ASN A 130 -17.19 -25.75 17.47
N PHE A 131 -17.02 -25.79 16.15
CA PHE A 131 -17.08 -27.03 15.38
C PHE A 131 -15.98 -28.03 15.80
N ILE A 132 -14.73 -27.58 15.91
CA ILE A 132 -13.63 -28.47 16.32
C ILE A 132 -13.78 -28.94 17.76
N ASN A 133 -14.32 -28.09 18.66
CA ASN A 133 -14.61 -28.49 20.03
C ASN A 133 -15.70 -29.57 20.09
N GLN A 134 -16.77 -29.46 19.28
CA GLN A 134 -17.80 -30.49 19.21
C GLN A 134 -17.27 -31.81 18.60
N LEU A 135 -16.39 -31.73 17.59
CA LEU A 135 -15.73 -32.92 17.02
C LEU A 135 -14.86 -33.64 18.07
N LEU A 136 -14.07 -32.88 18.84
CA LEU A 136 -13.23 -33.41 19.92
C LEU A 136 -14.08 -34.05 21.04
N ALA A 137 -15.18 -33.40 21.44
CA ALA A 137 -16.09 -33.90 22.47
C ALA A 137 -16.80 -35.21 22.02
N ALA A 138 -17.15 -35.33 20.74
CA ALA A 138 -17.81 -36.51 20.19
C ALA A 138 -16.98 -37.80 20.33
N ILE A 139 -15.64 -37.68 20.37
CA ILE A 139 -14.71 -38.82 20.50
C ILE A 139 -14.17 -39.01 21.93
N GLU A 140 -14.54 -38.19 22.92
CA GLU A 140 -14.05 -38.35 24.31
C GLU A 140 -14.54 -39.64 24.98
N GLY A 141 -15.72 -40.13 24.61
CA GLY A 141 -16.31 -41.36 25.17
C GLY A 141 -15.85 -42.67 24.51
N ILE A 142 -14.97 -42.61 23.50
CA ILE A 142 -14.45 -43.80 22.81
C ILE A 142 -13.07 -44.15 23.39
N PRO A 143 -12.78 -45.44 23.72
CA PRO A 143 -11.50 -45.84 24.30
C PRO A 143 -10.31 -45.36 23.47
N LYS A 144 -9.29 -44.81 24.13
CA LYS A 144 -8.08 -44.27 23.49
C LYS A 144 -7.12 -45.35 22.97
N GLU A 145 -7.44 -46.61 23.19
CA GLU A 145 -6.60 -47.77 22.85
C GLU A 145 -6.63 -48.09 21.35
N TYR A 146 -7.58 -47.52 20.60
CA TYR A 146 -7.64 -47.62 19.14
C TYR A 146 -6.72 -46.57 18.49
N GLU A 147 -5.73 -47.04 17.74
CA GLU A 147 -4.71 -46.22 17.07
C GLU A 147 -5.34 -45.16 16.13
N GLU A 148 -6.34 -45.55 15.34
CA GLU A 148 -7.08 -44.66 14.42
C GLU A 148 -7.70 -43.45 15.13
N ILE A 149 -8.20 -43.64 16.36
CA ILE A 149 -8.84 -42.60 17.16
C ILE A 149 -7.78 -41.68 17.77
N ALA A 150 -6.62 -42.22 18.15
CA ALA A 150 -5.50 -41.43 18.63
C ALA A 150 -4.97 -40.51 17.51
N GLU A 151 -4.78 -41.04 16.31
CA GLU A 151 -4.34 -40.26 15.13
C GLU A 151 -5.36 -39.18 14.73
N LEU A 152 -6.66 -39.52 14.68
CA LEU A 152 -7.72 -38.57 14.38
C LEU A 152 -7.76 -37.43 15.42
N ARG A 153 -7.63 -37.77 16.70
CA ARG A 153 -7.57 -36.78 17.78
C ARG A 153 -6.37 -35.85 17.64
N GLU A 154 -5.20 -36.40 17.33
CA GLU A 154 -3.98 -35.60 17.14
C GLU A 154 -4.15 -34.62 15.97
N ARG A 155 -4.70 -35.07 14.83
CA ARG A 155 -5.00 -34.20 13.68
C ARG A 155 -5.97 -33.08 14.04
N MET A 156 -7.05 -33.39 14.77
CA MET A 156 -8.01 -32.39 15.24
C MET A 156 -7.38 -31.36 16.19
N GLN A 157 -6.53 -31.81 17.13
CA GLN A 157 -5.80 -30.93 18.04
C GLN A 157 -4.80 -30.04 17.31
N LEU A 158 -4.12 -30.57 16.29
CA LEU A 158 -3.23 -29.80 15.44
C LEU A 158 -4.01 -28.73 14.66
N ALA A 159 -5.18 -29.09 14.10
CA ALA A 159 -6.04 -28.17 13.39
C ALA A 159 -6.60 -27.07 14.32
N GLN A 160 -7.00 -27.42 15.55
CA GLN A 160 -7.38 -26.44 16.58
C GLN A 160 -6.22 -25.49 16.92
N LYS A 161 -5.02 -26.03 17.12
CA LYS A 161 -3.80 -25.23 17.38
C LYS A 161 -3.49 -24.28 16.23
N TYR A 162 -3.69 -24.71 14.98
CA TYR A 162 -3.48 -23.87 13.80
C TYR A 162 -4.50 -22.72 13.71
N LEU A 163 -5.78 -22.97 14.05
CA LEU A 163 -6.81 -21.93 14.12
C LEU A 163 -6.45 -20.88 15.19
N LEU A 164 -6.13 -21.34 16.41
CA LEU A 164 -5.71 -20.50 17.53
C LEU A 164 -4.43 -19.71 17.26
N GLY A 165 -3.47 -20.32 16.56
CA GLY A 165 -2.23 -19.69 16.13
C GLY A 165 -2.44 -18.55 15.13
N SER A 166 -3.51 -18.64 14.34
CA SER A 166 -3.84 -17.67 13.28
C SER A 166 -4.78 -16.56 13.74
N ALA A 167 -5.41 -16.70 14.92
CA ALA A 167 -6.45 -15.80 15.41
C ALA A 167 -5.93 -14.43 15.91
N LEU A 168 -4.64 -14.29 16.20
CA LEU A 168 -4.07 -13.02 16.66
C LEU A 168 -3.64 -12.16 15.46
N ILE A 169 -4.20 -10.95 15.35
CA ILE A 169 -3.96 -10.07 14.22
C ILE A 169 -3.73 -8.61 14.63
N VAL A 170 -2.81 -7.93 13.94
CA VAL A 170 -2.59 -6.49 14.10
C VAL A 170 -3.63 -5.74 13.25
N VAL A 171 -4.60 -5.09 13.89
CA VAL A 171 -5.66 -4.35 13.18
C VAL A 171 -5.27 -2.90 12.91
N LYS A 172 -4.66 -2.24 13.89
CA LYS A 172 -4.08 -0.90 13.72
C LYS A 172 -2.57 -1.02 13.67
N GLN A 173 -2.02 -0.93 12.45
CA GLN A 173 -0.58 -1.06 12.21
C GLN A 173 0.22 0.11 12.81
N PRO A 174 1.47 -0.11 13.23
CA PRO A 174 2.39 0.98 13.58
C PRO A 174 2.69 1.84 12.34
N PRO A 175 3.21 3.08 12.52
CA PRO A 175 3.78 3.83 11.41
C PRO A 175 4.87 3.02 10.71
N GLN A 176 4.71 2.73 9.41
CA GLN A 176 5.69 1.95 8.66
C GLN A 176 7.00 2.68 8.41
N VAL A 177 6.99 4.02 8.45
CA VAL A 177 8.23 4.81 8.62
C VAL A 177 8.19 5.36 10.03
N MET A 178 8.97 4.74 10.93
CA MET A 178 8.91 5.00 12.36
C MET A 178 10.12 5.80 12.81
N MET A 179 9.90 6.99 13.37
CA MET A 179 10.97 7.79 13.96
C MET A 179 11.22 7.38 15.42
N THR A 180 12.49 7.22 15.80
CA THR A 180 12.85 6.98 17.21
C THR A 180 12.39 8.12 18.10
N ASN A 181 12.15 7.82 19.38
CA ASN A 181 11.66 8.78 20.37
C ASN A 181 10.31 9.44 20.01
N THR A 182 9.55 8.84 19.09
CA THR A 182 8.18 9.27 18.75
C THR A 182 7.19 8.24 19.25
N ARG A 183 6.14 8.72 19.93
CA ARG A 183 5.07 7.87 20.44
C ARG A 183 4.19 7.39 19.29
N PHE A 184 3.78 6.13 19.35
CA PHE A 184 2.86 5.55 18.37
C PHE A 184 1.88 4.61 19.06
N ALA A 185 0.82 4.26 18.34
CA ALA A 185 -0.22 3.39 18.82
C ALA A 185 -0.40 2.17 17.90
N VAL A 186 -0.69 1.03 18.50
CA VAL A 186 -0.98 -0.24 17.82
C VAL A 186 -2.16 -0.92 18.50
N THR A 187 -2.99 -1.61 17.73
CA THR A 187 -4.07 -2.44 18.28
C THR A 187 -3.94 -3.85 17.72
N VAL A 188 -3.98 -4.82 18.62
CA VAL A 188 -3.97 -6.25 18.30
C VAL A 188 -5.33 -6.82 18.68
N ARG A 189 -5.98 -7.54 17.75
CA ARG A 189 -7.27 -8.20 17.95
C ARG A 189 -7.08 -9.71 17.97
N TRP A 190 -7.89 -10.37 18.76
CA TRP A 190 -8.02 -11.82 18.80
C TRP A 190 -9.36 -12.21 18.19
N LEU A 191 -9.34 -13.05 17.16
CA LEU A 191 -10.52 -13.39 16.34
C LEU A 191 -11.36 -14.54 16.91
N LEU A 192 -11.09 -14.99 18.14
CA LEU A 192 -11.87 -16.07 18.77
C LEU A 192 -12.50 -15.56 20.06
N GLY A 193 -13.77 -15.15 19.98
CA GLY A 193 -14.65 -14.90 21.11
C GLY A 193 -14.06 -14.06 22.25
N SER A 194 -14.54 -14.34 23.46
CA SER A 194 -13.99 -13.80 24.72
C SER A 194 -12.80 -14.63 25.21
N GLN A 195 -12.13 -14.13 26.24
CA GLN A 195 -10.98 -14.77 26.91
C GLN A 195 -11.12 -16.32 27.05
N PRO A 196 -10.05 -17.11 26.80
CA PRO A 196 -10.07 -18.55 27.01
C PRO A 196 -10.52 -18.90 28.44
N ALA A 197 -11.50 -19.81 28.53
CA ALA A 197 -12.30 -20.09 29.74
C ALA A 197 -11.48 -20.47 31.00
N ASP A 198 -10.23 -20.92 30.83
CA ASP A 198 -9.38 -21.42 31.92
C ASP A 198 -8.40 -20.39 32.50
N SER A 199 -8.45 -19.12 32.08
CA SER A 199 -7.45 -18.13 32.50
C SER A 199 -7.90 -17.31 33.73
N LEU A 200 -7.35 -17.67 34.90
CA LEU A 200 -7.47 -16.91 36.15
C LEU A 200 -6.91 -15.47 36.05
N ASN A 201 -6.04 -15.22 35.07
CA ASN A 201 -5.38 -13.94 34.83
C ASN A 201 -5.75 -13.39 33.46
N PRO A 202 -5.90 -12.06 33.32
CA PRO A 202 -6.17 -11.44 32.04
C PRO A 202 -5.03 -11.70 31.04
N LEU A 203 -5.39 -12.09 29.82
CA LEU A 203 -4.44 -12.39 28.75
C LEU A 203 -3.62 -11.14 28.41
N THR A 204 -2.30 -11.20 28.57
CA THR A 204 -1.39 -10.09 28.30
C THR A 204 -0.64 -10.33 26.99
N ILE A 205 -0.70 -9.35 26.09
CA ILE A 205 0.11 -9.32 24.86
C ILE A 205 1.41 -8.60 25.16
N VAL A 206 2.52 -9.21 24.77
CA VAL A 206 3.86 -8.60 24.83
C VAL A 206 4.36 -8.35 23.41
N CYS A 207 5.07 -7.25 23.21
CA CYS A 207 5.62 -6.83 21.94
C CYS A 207 7.15 -6.69 22.01
N ASN A 208 7.82 -7.24 21.01
CA ASN A 208 9.23 -7.02 20.72
C ASN A 208 9.40 -6.48 19.29
N ILE A 209 10.57 -5.96 18.96
CA ILE A 209 10.92 -5.57 17.58
C ILE A 209 11.97 -6.53 17.03
N PHE A 210 11.71 -7.12 15.87
CA PHE A 210 12.63 -8.02 15.18
C PHE A 210 13.13 -7.40 13.88
N SER A 211 14.38 -7.67 13.52
CA SER A 211 14.86 -7.45 12.16
C SER A 211 14.25 -8.47 11.20
N GLU A 212 14.32 -8.19 9.90
CA GLU A 212 13.89 -9.13 8.85
C GLU A 212 14.53 -10.53 9.03
N TRP A 213 15.83 -10.58 9.31
CA TRP A 213 16.53 -11.85 9.55
C TRP A 213 15.99 -12.58 10.79
N GLN A 214 15.75 -11.87 11.90
CA GLN A 214 15.20 -12.47 13.11
C GLN A 214 13.78 -12.99 12.90
N ALA A 215 12.96 -12.25 12.15
CA ALA A 215 11.61 -12.69 11.80
C ALA A 215 11.64 -13.96 10.96
N LYS A 216 12.50 -14.03 9.95
CA LYS A 216 12.70 -15.25 9.14
C LYS A 216 13.19 -16.42 9.98
N HIS A 217 14.26 -16.22 10.76
CA HIS A 217 14.82 -17.26 11.62
C HIS A 217 13.79 -17.78 12.65
N PHE A 218 12.94 -16.90 13.19
CA PHE A 218 11.86 -17.31 14.09
C PHE A 218 10.82 -18.21 13.41
N VAL A 219 10.45 -17.91 12.15
CA VAL A 219 9.52 -18.74 11.37
C VAL A 219 10.14 -20.09 11.01
N ASP A 220 11.43 -20.12 10.66
CA ASP A 220 12.14 -21.34 10.25
C ASP A 220 12.40 -22.30 11.44
N CYS A 221 12.64 -21.75 12.63
CA CYS A 221 13.06 -22.52 13.81
C CYS A 221 11.93 -22.82 14.81
N GLN A 222 10.67 -22.97 14.37
CA GLN A 222 9.52 -23.25 15.25
C GLN A 222 9.75 -24.52 16.10
N ASP A 223 10.34 -24.33 17.27
CA ASP A 223 10.61 -25.37 18.27
C ASP A 223 9.30 -25.61 19.06
N PRO A 224 8.81 -26.86 19.17
CA PRO A 224 7.55 -27.15 19.84
C PRO A 224 7.57 -26.85 21.35
N HIS A 225 8.73 -26.62 21.98
CA HIS A 225 8.82 -26.42 23.43
C HIS A 225 8.76 -24.95 23.87
N LEU A 226 7.70 -24.59 24.59
CA LEU A 226 7.36 -23.21 24.94
C LEU A 226 8.34 -22.51 25.91
N ASP A 227 8.94 -23.24 26.84
CA ASP A 227 9.87 -22.65 27.82
C ASP A 227 11.15 -22.14 27.16
N VAL A 228 11.55 -22.81 26.07
CA VAL A 228 12.67 -22.40 25.22
C VAL A 228 12.29 -21.20 24.37
N ILE A 229 11.06 -21.15 23.86
CA ILE A 229 10.51 -20.01 23.13
C ILE A 229 10.49 -18.74 24.01
N LYS A 230 9.99 -18.80 25.26
CA LYS A 230 9.96 -17.63 26.15
C LYS A 230 11.34 -17.07 26.49
N CYS A 231 12.30 -17.94 26.81
CA CYS A 231 13.68 -17.51 27.08
C CYS A 231 14.34 -16.89 25.84
N ARG A 232 14.15 -17.47 24.65
CA ARG A 232 14.67 -16.90 23.39
C ARG A 232 14.00 -15.57 23.02
N LEU A 233 12.67 -15.49 23.12
CA LEU A 233 11.91 -14.30 22.71
C LEU A 233 12.25 -13.04 23.50
N SER A 234 12.56 -13.15 24.80
CA SER A 234 12.92 -12.01 25.64
C SER A 234 14.33 -11.45 25.37
N GLN A 235 15.23 -12.25 24.79
CA GLN A 235 16.64 -11.87 24.55
C GLN A 235 16.95 -11.53 23.09
N MET A 236 16.00 -11.73 22.16
CA MET A 236 16.21 -11.58 20.72
C MET A 236 15.72 -10.25 20.12
N GLY A 237 15.26 -9.28 20.90
CA GLY A 237 14.80 -8.00 20.36
C GLY A 237 15.93 -7.20 19.68
N SER A 238 15.66 -6.66 18.49
CA SER A 238 16.54 -5.72 17.78
C SER A 238 16.47 -4.30 18.35
N GLY A 239 15.70 -4.02 19.41
CA GLY A 239 15.53 -2.66 19.92
C GLY A 239 14.85 -2.56 21.28
N GLU A 240 14.92 -1.38 21.87
CA GLU A 240 14.35 -1.04 23.17
C GLU A 240 13.00 -0.33 22.99
N LEU A 241 11.92 -1.08 23.25
CA LEU A 241 10.55 -0.57 23.29
C LEU A 241 10.13 -0.25 24.72
N GLN A 242 9.41 0.86 24.91
CA GLN A 242 8.69 1.15 26.16
C GLN A 242 7.19 0.95 25.96
N ASN A 243 6.50 0.63 27.06
CA ASN A 243 5.06 0.31 27.06
C ASN A 243 4.73 -0.82 26.07
N SER A 244 5.57 -1.85 26.07
CA SER A 244 5.54 -2.95 25.12
C SER A 244 4.69 -4.14 25.60
N SER A 245 3.90 -3.98 26.66
CA SER A 245 2.89 -4.95 27.08
C SER A 245 1.54 -4.27 27.25
N SER A 246 0.47 -5.00 26.95
CA SER A 246 -0.91 -4.56 27.13
C SER A 246 -1.79 -5.74 27.47
N ILE A 247 -2.76 -5.51 28.34
CA ILE A 247 -3.81 -6.48 28.66
C ILE A 247 -4.83 -6.49 27.51
N MET A 248 -5.35 -7.68 27.18
CA MET A 248 -6.48 -7.86 26.29
C MET A 248 -7.78 -7.53 27.03
N GLU A 249 -8.61 -6.70 26.41
CA GLU A 249 -9.89 -6.27 26.94
C GLU A 249 -11.00 -6.64 25.96
N TYR A 250 -12.09 -7.20 26.49
CA TYR A 250 -13.28 -7.50 25.70
C TYR A 250 -14.22 -6.30 25.71
N GLN A 251 -14.63 -5.86 24.52
CA GLN A 251 -15.54 -4.75 24.29
C GLN A 251 -16.94 -5.31 23.94
N PRO A 252 -17.88 -5.40 24.89
CA PRO A 252 -19.14 -6.12 24.68
C PRO A 252 -20.03 -5.48 23.59
N THR A 253 -19.95 -4.16 23.44
CA THR A 253 -20.72 -3.42 22.44
C THR A 253 -20.33 -3.75 21.00
N LYS A 254 -19.04 -4.03 20.77
CA LYS A 254 -18.51 -4.39 19.46
C LYS A 254 -18.24 -5.88 19.29
N GLN A 255 -18.33 -6.66 20.38
CA GLN A 255 -17.93 -8.07 20.41
C GLN A 255 -16.46 -8.28 20.01
N ILE A 256 -15.57 -7.37 20.43
CA ILE A 256 -14.14 -7.39 20.06
C ILE A 256 -13.29 -7.68 21.28
N PHE A 257 -12.39 -8.66 21.16
CA PHE A 257 -11.32 -8.89 22.14
C PHE A 257 -10.00 -8.34 21.61
N CYS A 258 -9.45 -7.29 22.24
CA CYS A 258 -8.26 -6.60 21.73
C CYS A 258 -7.36 -6.03 22.82
N ALA A 259 -6.08 -5.86 22.51
CA ALA A 259 -5.11 -5.13 23.31
C ALA A 259 -4.76 -3.81 22.60
N ASN A 260 -4.89 -2.69 23.33
CA ASN A 260 -4.62 -1.35 22.82
C ASN A 260 -3.33 -0.79 23.39
N PHE A 261 -2.30 -0.73 22.55
CA PHE A 261 -1.03 -0.11 22.86
C PHE A 261 -1.08 1.37 22.47
N ASN A 262 -1.49 2.27 23.37
CA ASN A 262 -1.75 3.67 23.01
C ASN A 262 -0.53 4.58 23.02
N ASN A 263 0.56 4.16 23.67
CA ASN A 263 1.70 5.02 23.99
C ASN A 263 3.04 4.28 23.89
N MET A 264 3.20 3.44 22.87
CA MET A 264 4.47 2.76 22.63
C MET A 264 5.53 3.77 22.20
N LEU A 265 6.79 3.48 22.57
CA LEU A 265 7.93 4.30 22.22
C LEU A 265 9.13 3.42 21.87
N LEU A 266 9.69 3.60 20.68
CA LEU A 266 10.99 3.01 20.33
C LEU A 266 12.11 3.98 20.71
N LYS A 267 12.88 3.63 21.75
CA LYS A 267 14.01 4.44 22.22
C LYS A 267 15.27 4.21 21.37
N LYS A 268 15.57 2.95 21.09
CA LYS A 268 16.80 2.55 20.42
C LYS A 268 16.55 1.37 19.51
N ILE A 269 17.24 1.36 18.38
CA ILE A 269 17.30 0.22 17.47
C ILE A 269 18.77 -0.20 17.29
N THR A 270 19.00 -1.50 17.42
CA THR A 270 20.24 -2.19 17.13
C THR A 270 20.15 -2.72 15.71
N ARG A 271 21.09 -2.30 14.86
CA ARG A 271 21.16 -2.72 13.46
C ARG A 271 22.24 -3.77 13.31
N SER A 272 21.96 -4.81 12.55
CA SER A 272 22.91 -5.90 12.30
C SER A 272 24.18 -5.36 11.65
N LYS A 273 25.34 -5.52 12.30
CA LYS A 273 26.66 -5.15 11.76
C LYS A 273 27.20 -6.15 10.73
N THR A 274 26.44 -7.21 10.43
CA THR A 274 26.95 -8.48 9.90
C THR A 274 27.15 -8.51 8.39
N ASP A 275 26.53 -7.60 7.64
CA ASP A 275 26.68 -7.53 6.18
C ASP A 275 27.59 -6.37 5.76
N LYS A 276 28.84 -6.35 6.24
CA LYS A 276 29.87 -5.45 5.68
C LYS A 276 30.18 -5.71 4.20
N LYS A 277 29.59 -6.75 3.58
CA LYS A 277 29.66 -7.04 2.14
C LYS A 277 28.45 -6.51 1.35
N ASN A 278 27.37 -6.08 2.01
CA ASN A 278 26.19 -5.55 1.36
C ASN A 278 26.12 -4.04 1.65
N THR A 279 26.34 -3.22 0.64
CA THR A 279 26.28 -1.74 0.66
C THR A 279 24.84 -1.22 0.80
N ASN A 280 23.98 -1.96 1.50
CA ASN A 280 22.56 -1.65 1.61
C ASN A 280 22.34 -0.47 2.56
N SER A 281 21.41 0.40 2.19
CA SER A 281 21.15 1.61 2.95
C SER A 281 20.45 1.28 4.26
N VAL A 282 20.73 2.05 5.31
CA VAL A 282 20.01 2.04 6.59
C VAL A 282 18.48 2.16 6.41
N MET A 283 18.03 2.77 5.30
CA MET A 283 16.63 2.97 4.95
C MET A 283 15.99 1.77 4.23
N ASP A 284 16.78 0.75 3.90
CA ASP A 284 16.32 -0.51 3.29
C ASP A 284 16.13 -1.61 4.36
N GLU A 285 16.69 -1.42 5.55
CA GLU A 285 16.59 -2.38 6.65
C GLU A 285 15.18 -2.38 7.24
N LYS A 286 14.48 -3.50 7.04
CA LYS A 286 13.11 -3.71 7.52
C LYS A 286 13.12 -4.38 8.89
N PHE A 287 12.21 -3.93 9.73
CA PHE A 287 11.90 -4.50 11.03
C PHE A 287 10.41 -4.84 11.11
N THR A 288 10.01 -5.55 12.14
CA THR A 288 8.61 -5.81 12.46
C THR A 288 8.39 -5.80 13.95
N LEU A 289 7.21 -5.36 14.36
CA LEU A 289 6.75 -5.57 15.73
C LEU A 289 6.18 -6.98 15.83
N PHE A 290 6.79 -7.79 16.68
CA PHE A 290 6.39 -9.14 17.01
C PHE A 290 5.53 -9.11 18.27
N PHE A 291 4.25 -9.43 18.13
CA PHE A 291 3.30 -9.53 19.24
C PHE A 291 3.08 -10.99 19.59
N TYR A 292 3.10 -11.33 20.87
CA TYR A 292 2.83 -12.69 21.31
C TYR A 292 2.11 -12.73 22.65
N ALA A 293 1.40 -13.83 22.87
CA ALA A 293 0.68 -14.14 24.08
C ALA A 293 0.93 -15.59 24.46
N THR A 294 0.99 -15.87 25.76
CA THR A 294 1.00 -17.24 26.27
C THR A 294 -0.19 -17.48 27.17
N TYR A 295 -0.89 -18.58 26.96
CA TYR A 295 -2.03 -19.01 27.76
C TYR A 295 -2.04 -20.53 27.90
N LYS A 296 -2.91 -21.05 28.77
CA LYS A 296 -3.08 -22.48 29.02
C LYS A 296 -4.33 -22.97 28.29
N LEU A 297 -4.22 -24.09 27.59
CA LEU A 297 -5.29 -24.78 26.87
C LEU A 297 -5.19 -26.27 27.20
N ASN A 298 -6.25 -26.87 27.76
CA ASN A 298 -6.32 -28.30 28.09
C ASN A 298 -5.11 -28.81 28.91
N GLY A 299 -4.65 -28.03 29.88
CA GLY A 299 -3.48 -28.39 30.69
C GLY A 299 -2.12 -27.97 30.12
N ASN A 300 -2.03 -27.72 28.81
CA ASN A 300 -0.80 -27.38 28.10
C ASN A 300 -0.67 -25.88 27.86
N TYR A 301 0.55 -25.35 27.84
CA TYR A 301 0.75 -23.95 27.48
C TYR A 301 0.90 -23.78 25.97
N VAL A 302 0.24 -22.76 25.43
CA VAL A 302 0.24 -22.41 24.00
C VAL A 302 0.78 -20.98 23.84
N CYS A 303 1.59 -20.75 22.80
CA CYS A 303 1.99 -19.42 22.34
C CYS A 303 1.29 -19.09 21.04
N THR A 304 0.57 -17.97 21.01
CA THR A 304 0.05 -17.39 19.78
C THR A 304 0.78 -16.08 19.52
N TRP A 305 1.11 -15.80 18.26
CA TRP A 305 1.91 -14.64 17.88
C TRP A 305 1.51 -14.08 16.52
N THR A 306 1.91 -12.85 16.24
CA THR A 306 1.69 -12.19 14.94
C THR A 306 2.73 -11.10 14.69
N PHE A 307 3.00 -10.81 13.41
CA PHE A 307 3.88 -9.73 12.98
C PHE A 307 3.08 -8.52 12.49
N SER A 308 3.56 -7.31 12.78
CA SER A 308 3.13 -6.12 12.06
C SER A 308 3.60 -6.18 10.60
N LEU A 309 3.05 -5.28 9.77
CA LEU A 309 3.67 -4.93 8.50
C LEU A 309 5.12 -4.47 8.70
N PRO A 310 5.98 -4.57 7.67
CA PRO A 310 7.35 -4.12 7.80
C PRO A 310 7.39 -2.64 8.12
N VAL A 311 8.33 -2.28 8.99
CA VAL A 311 8.63 -0.91 9.37
C VAL A 311 10.09 -0.61 9.08
N VAL A 312 10.36 0.61 8.62
CA VAL A 312 11.70 1.18 8.51
C VAL A 312 11.88 2.20 9.61
N VAL A 313 12.92 2.04 10.42
CA VAL A 313 13.22 2.94 11.53
C VAL A 313 14.13 4.09 11.06
N ILE A 314 13.77 5.32 11.39
CA ILE A 314 14.55 6.53 11.07
C ILE A 314 14.89 7.32 12.33
N VAL A 315 15.94 8.15 12.26
CA VAL A 315 16.34 9.08 13.33
C VAL A 315 16.14 10.54 12.93
N HIS A 316 16.02 10.82 11.63
CA HIS A 316 15.80 12.17 11.11
C HIS A 316 14.86 12.14 9.91
N SER A 317 14.00 13.17 9.77
CA SER A 317 13.00 13.26 8.71
C SER A 317 13.57 13.34 7.29
N SER A 318 14.85 13.69 7.13
CA SER A 318 15.52 13.64 5.81
C SER A 318 15.64 12.22 5.24
N GLN A 319 15.51 11.18 6.07
CA GLN A 319 15.55 9.77 5.67
C GLN A 319 14.18 9.28 5.16
N GLU A 320 13.11 10.01 5.51
CA GLU A 320 11.73 9.65 5.21
C GLU A 320 11.48 9.34 3.72
N PRO A 321 11.99 10.12 2.73
CA PRO A 321 11.76 9.82 1.33
C PRO A 321 12.22 8.41 0.96
N LYS A 322 13.46 8.05 1.29
CA LYS A 322 14.03 6.74 0.94
C LYS A 322 13.37 5.61 1.72
N SER A 323 13.03 5.82 2.99
CA SER A 323 12.29 4.84 3.78
C SER A 323 10.90 4.54 3.20
N TRP A 324 10.19 5.55 2.70
CA TRP A 324 8.91 5.32 2.02
C TRP A 324 9.06 4.55 0.71
N ALA A 325 10.19 4.67 0.00
CA ALA A 325 10.46 3.85 -1.18
C ALA A 325 10.38 2.36 -0.83
N THR A 326 11.07 1.98 0.26
CA THR A 326 11.15 0.59 0.75
C THR A 326 9.77 0.08 1.14
N ILE A 327 9.02 0.87 1.91
CA ILE A 327 7.69 0.50 2.38
C ILE A 327 6.69 0.38 1.22
N ILE A 328 6.69 1.33 0.28
CA ILE A 328 5.75 1.32 -0.83
C ILE A 328 6.02 0.13 -1.73
N TRP A 329 7.30 -0.16 -2.03
CA TRP A 329 7.70 -1.30 -2.82
C TRP A 329 7.30 -2.62 -2.14
N ASP A 330 7.60 -2.77 -0.85
CA ASP A 330 7.23 -3.97 -0.08
C ASP A 330 5.70 -4.17 -0.07
N ASN A 331 4.95 -3.15 0.32
CA ASN A 331 3.49 -3.21 0.35
C ASN A 331 2.88 -3.43 -1.05
N ALA A 332 3.50 -2.94 -2.13
CA ALA A 332 2.95 -3.07 -3.48
C ALA A 332 3.19 -4.47 -4.06
N PHE A 333 4.39 -5.04 -3.88
CA PHE A 333 4.85 -6.20 -4.65
C PHE A 333 5.10 -7.46 -3.81
N ALA A 334 4.76 -7.45 -2.52
CA ALA A 334 4.83 -8.64 -1.68
C ALA A 334 3.84 -9.73 -2.12
N ASN A 335 4.33 -10.97 -2.24
CA ASN A 335 3.48 -12.16 -2.35
C ASN A 335 2.80 -12.43 -1.00
N VAL A 336 1.56 -12.94 -1.02
CA VAL A 336 0.78 -13.29 0.18
C VAL A 336 1.43 -14.40 1.01
N LEU A 337 2.10 -15.37 0.35
CA LEU A 337 2.72 -16.55 0.96
C LEU A 337 4.24 -16.43 1.12
N ARG A 338 4.75 -15.19 1.12
CA ARG A 338 6.20 -14.95 1.20
C ARG A 338 6.80 -15.33 2.56
N ASP A 339 8.10 -15.63 2.55
CA ASP A 339 8.95 -15.48 3.72
C ASP A 339 8.86 -14.05 4.27
N PRO A 340 8.97 -13.84 5.59
CA PRO A 340 8.87 -12.52 6.20
C PRO A 340 9.70 -11.46 5.46
N PHE A 341 8.98 -10.50 4.90
CA PHE A 341 9.51 -9.30 4.24
C PHE A 341 10.24 -9.51 2.91
N VAL A 342 10.36 -10.73 2.38
CA VAL A 342 10.94 -10.92 1.02
C VAL A 342 10.02 -10.29 -0.04
N VAL A 343 10.58 -9.55 -0.99
CA VAL A 343 9.81 -8.89 -2.06
C VAL A 343 10.55 -9.00 -3.38
N SER A 344 9.80 -9.03 -4.49
CA SER A 344 10.39 -9.04 -5.84
C SER A 344 11.31 -7.84 -6.06
N HIS A 345 12.43 -8.05 -6.74
CA HIS A 345 13.36 -6.99 -7.15
C HIS A 345 12.94 -6.30 -8.46
N TYR A 346 11.90 -6.79 -9.11
CA TYR A 346 11.37 -6.26 -10.37
C TYR A 346 9.84 -6.12 -10.31
N ALA A 347 9.32 -5.14 -11.03
CA ALA A 347 7.89 -4.92 -11.22
C ALA A 347 7.60 -4.54 -12.68
N THR A 348 6.40 -4.84 -13.16
CA THR A 348 5.91 -4.32 -14.43
C THR A 348 5.51 -2.85 -14.28
N TRP A 349 5.43 -2.11 -15.40
CA TRP A 349 4.92 -0.74 -15.37
C TRP A 349 3.47 -0.68 -14.90
N LEU A 350 2.63 -1.66 -15.25
CA LEU A 350 1.23 -1.70 -14.82
C LEU A 350 1.11 -1.79 -13.30
N GLU A 351 1.87 -2.68 -12.66
CA GLU A 351 1.84 -2.81 -11.21
C GLU A 351 2.41 -1.56 -10.52
N LEU A 352 3.53 -1.01 -11.02
CA LEU A 352 4.15 0.18 -10.43
C LEU A 352 3.30 1.44 -10.61
N SER A 353 2.75 1.67 -11.81
CA SER A 353 1.88 2.81 -12.08
C SER A 353 0.64 2.79 -11.20
N THR A 354 0.05 1.61 -10.98
CA THR A 354 -1.05 1.41 -10.04
C THR A 354 -0.63 1.79 -8.61
N ALA A 355 0.52 1.28 -8.13
CA ALA A 355 1.03 1.61 -6.80
C ALA A 355 1.32 3.12 -6.62
N LEU A 356 1.94 3.75 -7.62
CA LEU A 356 2.21 5.19 -7.65
C LEU A 356 0.90 5.99 -7.63
N ASN A 357 -0.07 5.62 -8.45
CA ASN A 357 -1.35 6.32 -8.52
C ASN A 357 -2.14 6.20 -7.22
N ILE A 358 -2.17 5.01 -6.60
CA ILE A 358 -2.78 4.79 -5.28
C ILE A 358 -2.14 5.73 -4.25
N LYS A 359 -0.81 5.72 -4.15
CA LYS A 359 -0.09 6.54 -3.17
C LYS A 359 -0.31 8.03 -3.43
N PHE A 360 -0.24 8.44 -4.69
CA PHE A 360 -0.42 9.82 -5.12
C PHE A 360 -1.83 10.31 -4.80
N THR A 361 -2.85 9.53 -5.12
CA THR A 361 -4.26 9.84 -4.86
C THR A 361 -4.54 9.96 -3.37
N ALA A 362 -4.06 9.01 -2.57
CA ALA A 362 -4.25 9.05 -1.12
C ALA A 362 -3.61 10.28 -0.47
N CYS A 363 -2.45 10.72 -0.98
CA CYS A 363 -1.75 11.89 -0.44
C CYS A 363 -2.32 13.23 -0.93
N LEU A 364 -2.81 13.29 -2.17
CA LEU A 364 -3.08 14.54 -2.88
C LEU A 364 -4.54 14.69 -3.35
N GLN A 365 -5.39 13.71 -3.03
CA GLN A 365 -6.84 13.69 -3.25
C GLN A 365 -7.26 13.86 -4.72
N ARG A 366 -6.37 13.53 -5.65
CA ARG A 366 -6.61 13.53 -7.09
C ARG A 366 -5.70 12.50 -7.74
N GLN A 367 -6.26 11.73 -8.67
CA GLN A 367 -5.55 10.69 -9.42
C GLN A 367 -4.63 11.30 -10.48
N LEU A 368 -3.58 10.54 -10.83
CA LEU A 368 -2.77 10.82 -12.01
C LEU A 368 -3.57 10.52 -13.27
N THR A 369 -3.50 11.42 -14.26
CA THR A 369 -4.12 11.20 -15.57
C THR A 369 -3.29 10.20 -16.39
N ALA A 370 -3.87 9.66 -17.47
CA ALA A 370 -3.15 8.79 -18.41
C ALA A 370 -1.88 9.47 -18.98
N ASP A 371 -1.97 10.76 -19.32
CA ASP A 371 -0.82 11.55 -19.77
C ASP A 371 0.26 11.68 -18.69
N ASN A 372 -0.13 11.84 -17.42
CA ASN A 372 0.84 11.89 -16.32
C ASN A 372 1.55 10.55 -16.15
N LEU A 373 0.82 9.44 -16.26
CA LEU A 373 1.40 8.10 -16.19
C LEU A 373 2.34 7.84 -17.38
N ALA A 374 1.95 8.23 -18.60
CA ALA A 374 2.81 8.13 -19.78
C ALA A 374 4.14 8.90 -19.60
N PHE A 375 4.07 10.13 -19.06
CA PHE A 375 5.25 10.91 -18.71
C PHE A 375 6.15 10.18 -17.69
N LEU A 376 5.55 9.62 -16.63
CA LEU A 376 6.32 8.92 -15.59
C LEU A 376 6.97 7.64 -16.13
N HIS A 377 6.29 6.92 -17.02
CA HIS A 377 6.83 5.75 -17.70
C HIS A 377 8.07 6.12 -18.53
N GLU A 378 7.96 7.14 -19.39
CA GLU A 378 9.06 7.64 -20.22
C GLU A 378 10.23 8.10 -19.34
N LYS A 379 9.94 8.83 -18.25
CA LYS A 379 10.98 9.32 -17.34
C LYS A 379 11.75 8.21 -16.62
N LEU A 380 11.08 7.11 -16.29
CA LEU A 380 11.67 6.00 -15.53
C LEU A 380 12.34 4.97 -16.43
N MET A 381 11.70 4.60 -17.54
CA MET A 381 12.18 3.51 -18.41
C MET A 381 12.90 4.01 -19.67
N GLY A 382 12.73 5.29 -20.05
CA GLY A 382 13.20 5.78 -21.33
C GLY A 382 12.62 4.94 -22.47
N ARG A 383 13.50 4.28 -23.25
CA ARG A 383 13.15 3.35 -24.34
C ARG A 383 13.22 1.86 -23.96
N ARG A 384 13.24 1.52 -22.66
CA ARG A 384 13.30 0.12 -22.17
C ARG A 384 11.90 -0.44 -21.92
N PHE A 385 11.66 -1.70 -22.28
CA PHE A 385 10.30 -2.27 -22.32
C PHE A 385 10.06 -3.52 -21.46
N ALA A 386 11.06 -4.04 -20.74
CA ALA A 386 10.90 -5.34 -20.07
C ALA A 386 10.38 -5.22 -18.62
N TYR A 387 11.19 -4.69 -17.70
CA TYR A 387 10.87 -4.64 -16.27
C TYR A 387 11.55 -3.45 -15.60
N ILE A 388 10.96 -2.98 -14.50
CA ILE A 388 11.51 -1.91 -13.66
C ILE A 388 12.13 -2.57 -12.44
N THR A 389 13.42 -2.36 -12.22
CA THR A 389 14.09 -2.89 -11.03
C THR A 389 13.94 -1.94 -9.84
N TRP A 390 14.06 -2.49 -8.62
CA TRP A 390 14.21 -1.69 -7.40
C TRP A 390 15.29 -0.61 -7.51
N ASN A 391 16.39 -0.94 -8.20
CA ASN A 391 17.48 0.00 -8.40
C ASN A 391 17.09 1.15 -9.32
N ASP A 392 16.40 0.88 -10.43
CA ASP A 392 15.90 1.93 -11.33
C ASP A 392 14.90 2.86 -10.61
N PHE A 393 14.07 2.29 -9.74
CA PHE A 393 13.07 3.03 -8.98
C PHE A 393 13.69 4.02 -7.97
N CYS A 394 14.67 3.57 -7.16
CA CYS A 394 15.13 4.39 -6.02
C CYS A 394 16.62 4.28 -5.64
N LYS A 395 17.48 3.64 -6.44
CA LYS A 395 18.94 3.56 -6.17
C LYS A 395 19.79 4.27 -7.21
N ASN A 396 19.52 4.00 -8.48
CA ASN A 396 20.23 4.56 -9.60
C ASN A 396 19.72 5.99 -9.84
N PRO A 397 20.61 7.00 -9.91
CA PRO A 397 20.24 8.33 -10.34
C PRO A 397 19.64 8.29 -11.74
N LEU A 398 18.70 9.19 -12.02
CA LEU A 398 18.21 9.40 -13.39
C LEU A 398 19.36 9.90 -14.28
N PRO A 399 19.33 9.64 -15.60
CA PRO A 399 20.34 10.13 -16.54
C PRO A 399 20.57 11.64 -16.37
N GLU A 400 21.84 12.04 -16.28
CA GLU A 400 22.27 13.44 -16.08
C GLU A 400 21.72 14.13 -14.81
N ARG A 401 21.23 13.35 -13.83
CA ARG A 401 20.75 13.84 -12.54
C ARG A 401 21.56 13.25 -11.39
N THR A 402 21.53 13.95 -10.26
CA THR A 402 22.16 13.51 -9.00
C THR A 402 21.18 12.83 -8.05
N PHE A 403 19.94 12.62 -8.49
CA PHE A 403 18.84 12.06 -7.70
C PHE A 403 18.13 10.95 -8.47
N THR A 404 17.50 10.06 -7.73
CA THR A 404 16.73 8.91 -8.24
C THR A 404 15.33 9.31 -8.69
N PHE A 405 14.65 8.43 -9.44
CA PHE A 405 13.26 8.66 -9.83
C PHE A 405 12.36 8.89 -8.61
N TRP A 406 12.45 8.02 -7.61
CA TRP A 406 11.62 8.11 -6.42
C TRP A 406 11.86 9.39 -5.62
N GLU A 407 13.12 9.82 -5.43
CA GLU A 407 13.41 11.08 -4.73
C GLU A 407 12.77 12.28 -5.43
N TRP A 408 12.80 12.30 -6.76
CA TRP A 408 12.15 13.33 -7.57
C TRP A 408 10.62 13.26 -7.43
N PHE A 409 10.02 12.09 -7.61
CA PHE A 409 8.58 11.90 -7.53
C PHE A 409 8.03 12.26 -6.14
N TYR A 410 8.69 11.77 -5.09
CA TYR A 410 8.35 12.10 -3.70
C TYR A 410 8.48 13.61 -3.43
N SER A 411 9.52 14.26 -3.95
CA SER A 411 9.71 15.71 -3.78
C SER A 411 8.60 16.52 -4.48
N VAL A 412 8.12 16.07 -5.63
CA VAL A 412 6.95 16.65 -6.30
C VAL A 412 5.69 16.46 -5.45
N MET A 413 5.44 15.24 -4.95
CA MET A 413 4.30 14.99 -4.06
C MET A 413 4.33 15.89 -2.82
N LYS A 414 5.51 16.04 -2.20
CA LYS A 414 5.71 16.89 -1.03
C LYS A 414 5.48 18.37 -1.36
N LEU A 415 6.00 18.85 -2.49
CA LEU A 415 5.75 20.21 -2.96
C LEU A 415 4.24 20.48 -3.11
N ILE A 416 3.52 19.54 -3.73
CA ILE A 416 2.07 19.67 -3.89
C ILE A 416 1.39 19.72 -2.54
N LYS A 417 1.69 18.74 -1.67
CA LYS A 417 1.08 18.60 -0.35
C LYS A 417 1.28 19.85 0.51
N ASP A 418 2.50 20.36 0.56
CA ASP A 418 2.88 21.44 1.48
C ASP A 418 2.54 22.84 0.94
N HIS A 419 2.53 23.03 -0.39
CA HIS A 419 2.47 24.37 -0.99
C HIS A 419 1.43 24.57 -2.09
N LEU A 420 0.98 23.51 -2.79
CA LEU A 420 0.17 23.64 -4.01
C LEU A 420 -1.19 22.91 -3.94
N MET A 421 -1.55 22.32 -2.81
CA MET A 421 -2.75 21.47 -2.67
C MET A 421 -4.04 22.15 -3.19
N PRO A 422 -4.33 23.43 -2.89
CA PRO A 422 -5.55 24.07 -3.41
C PRO A 422 -5.56 24.19 -4.94
N LEU A 423 -4.41 24.56 -5.53
CA LEU A 423 -4.25 24.70 -6.99
C LEU A 423 -4.30 23.34 -7.70
N TRP A 424 -3.76 22.30 -7.07
CA TRP A 424 -3.77 20.93 -7.58
C TRP A 424 -5.19 20.36 -7.64
N LYS A 425 -5.98 20.56 -6.57
CA LYS A 425 -7.39 20.16 -6.49
C LYS A 425 -8.28 20.91 -7.47
N ALA A 426 -8.00 22.19 -7.70
CA ALA A 426 -8.71 23.00 -8.69
C ALA A 426 -8.30 22.70 -10.14
N ASN A 427 -7.42 21.70 -10.36
CA ASN A 427 -6.97 21.29 -11.68
C ASN A 427 -6.30 22.42 -12.50
N LEU A 428 -5.56 23.30 -11.82
CA LEU A 428 -4.87 24.44 -12.47
C LEU A 428 -3.42 24.13 -12.83
N ILE A 429 -2.94 22.94 -12.46
CA ILE A 429 -1.55 22.51 -12.67
C ILE A 429 -1.56 21.30 -13.60
N THR A 430 -0.96 21.46 -14.78
CA THR A 430 -0.70 20.36 -15.72
C THR A 430 0.25 19.33 -15.10
N GLY A 431 1.31 19.82 -14.45
CA GLY A 431 2.19 19.00 -13.61
C GLY A 431 3.18 18.18 -14.42
N PHE A 432 2.82 16.95 -14.78
CA PHE A 432 3.71 15.98 -15.42
C PHE A 432 3.63 16.08 -16.94
N ILE A 433 4.57 16.81 -17.55
CA ILE A 433 4.67 17.03 -18.99
C ILE A 433 6.14 17.29 -19.36
N THR A 434 6.64 16.78 -20.49
CA THR A 434 8.04 16.96 -20.95
C THR A 434 8.28 18.35 -21.50
N LYS A 435 9.52 18.87 -21.42
CA LYS A 435 9.85 20.23 -21.94
C LYS A 435 9.42 20.38 -23.40
N HIS A 436 9.71 19.37 -24.20
CA HIS A 436 9.34 19.28 -25.61
C HIS A 436 7.82 19.35 -25.81
N ARG A 437 7.03 18.52 -25.12
CA ARG A 437 5.56 18.54 -25.24
C ARG A 437 4.99 19.88 -24.81
N THR A 438 5.46 20.49 -23.71
CA THR A 438 5.02 21.83 -23.31
C THR A 438 5.29 22.89 -24.38
N GLN A 439 6.46 22.85 -25.01
CA GLN A 439 6.76 23.76 -26.11
C GLN A 439 5.76 23.56 -27.25
N PHE A 440 5.60 22.32 -27.72
CA PHE A 440 4.65 21.97 -28.78
C PHE A 440 3.20 22.43 -28.50
N GLU A 441 2.69 22.20 -27.28
CA GLU A 441 1.32 22.58 -26.90
C GLU A 441 1.10 24.10 -26.90
N LEU A 442 2.12 24.87 -26.50
CA LEU A 442 2.03 26.33 -26.42
C LEU A 442 2.35 27.04 -27.73
N LEU A 443 3.01 26.40 -28.70
CA LEU A 443 3.56 27.07 -29.89
C LEU A 443 2.52 27.85 -30.71
N CYS A 444 1.29 27.34 -30.79
CA CYS A 444 0.20 27.98 -31.53
C CYS A 444 -0.74 28.82 -30.65
N ALA A 445 -0.46 28.91 -29.35
CA ALA A 445 -1.26 29.67 -28.41
C ALA A 445 -0.95 31.17 -28.51
N GLU A 446 -1.85 32.01 -28.00
CA GLU A 446 -1.65 33.46 -28.05
C GLU A 446 -0.61 33.95 -27.02
N PRO A 447 0.09 35.06 -27.30
CA PRO A 447 1.04 35.64 -26.36
C PRO A 447 0.42 35.91 -24.99
N GLY A 448 1.15 35.51 -23.95
CA GLY A 448 0.71 35.53 -22.57
C GLY A 448 -0.05 34.29 -22.12
N THR A 449 -0.28 33.32 -23.01
CA THR A 449 -0.75 31.99 -22.62
C THR A 449 0.37 31.23 -21.91
N PHE A 450 0.06 30.58 -20.78
CA PHE A 450 1.03 29.88 -19.94
C PHE A 450 0.49 28.58 -19.36
N LEU A 451 1.41 27.68 -18.97
CA LEU A 451 1.07 26.47 -18.22
C LEU A 451 2.03 26.22 -17.06
N LEU A 452 1.56 25.45 -16.08
CA LEU A 452 2.29 25.09 -14.87
C LEU A 452 2.75 23.63 -14.92
N ARG A 453 4.05 23.42 -14.77
CA ARG A 453 4.68 22.10 -14.87
C ARG A 453 5.70 21.85 -13.77
N PHE A 454 5.89 20.59 -13.40
CA PHE A 454 6.97 20.21 -12.49
C PHE A 454 8.31 20.21 -13.22
N SER A 455 9.35 20.63 -12.51
CA SER A 455 10.71 20.61 -13.02
C SER A 455 11.21 19.18 -13.13
N GLU A 456 11.82 18.86 -14.27
CA GLU A 456 12.44 17.55 -14.50
C GLU A 456 13.86 17.48 -13.93
N SER A 457 14.48 18.64 -13.67
CA SER A 457 15.89 18.81 -13.31
C SER A 457 16.12 19.28 -11.87
N LYS A 458 15.08 19.79 -11.20
CA LYS A 458 15.15 20.23 -9.80
C LYS A 458 14.14 19.46 -8.95
N LEU A 459 14.59 18.92 -7.83
CA LEU A 459 13.73 18.26 -6.85
C LEU A 459 12.67 19.23 -6.32
N GLY A 460 11.40 18.82 -6.36
CA GLY A 460 10.29 19.61 -5.83
C GLY A 460 10.22 21.01 -6.43
N GLY A 461 10.55 21.16 -7.71
CA GLY A 461 10.46 22.41 -8.45
C GLY A 461 9.18 22.51 -9.27
N ILE A 462 8.57 23.69 -9.32
CA ILE A 462 7.50 24.04 -10.25
C ILE A 462 7.96 25.20 -11.14
N SER A 463 7.70 25.11 -12.45
CA SER A 463 8.09 26.11 -13.45
C SER A 463 6.87 26.54 -14.27
N ILE A 464 6.96 27.74 -14.83
CA ILE A 464 5.97 28.31 -15.73
C ILE A 464 6.58 28.37 -17.13
N ALA A 465 5.87 27.79 -18.10
CA ALA A 465 6.14 27.99 -19.52
C ALA A 465 5.10 28.96 -20.07
N TYR A 466 5.50 29.94 -20.88
CA TYR A 466 4.57 30.89 -21.49
C TYR A 466 4.99 31.31 -22.89
N VAL A 467 4.03 31.70 -23.72
CA VAL A 467 4.28 32.30 -25.03
C VAL A 467 4.59 33.78 -24.84
N ASN A 468 5.79 34.21 -25.24
CA ASN A 468 6.18 35.62 -25.16
C ASN A 468 5.63 36.43 -26.35
N GLU A 469 5.90 37.74 -26.35
CA GLU A 469 5.44 38.66 -27.41
C GLU A 469 6.04 38.35 -28.79
N GLN A 470 7.17 37.64 -28.83
CA GLN A 470 7.85 37.19 -30.05
C GLN A 470 7.30 35.85 -30.58
N GLN A 471 6.17 35.35 -30.05
CA GLN A 471 5.61 34.04 -30.41
C GLN A 471 6.56 32.87 -30.15
N SER A 472 7.45 33.00 -29.15
CA SER A 472 8.31 31.90 -28.71
C SER A 472 8.00 31.48 -27.27
N VAL A 473 8.16 30.18 -26.99
CA VAL A 473 7.87 29.62 -25.67
C VAL A 473 9.07 29.86 -24.75
N THR A 474 8.85 30.61 -23.69
CA THR A 474 9.85 30.91 -22.65
C THR A 474 9.55 30.11 -21.38
N MET A 475 10.58 29.56 -20.76
CA MET A 475 10.48 28.73 -19.55
C MET A 475 11.14 29.47 -18.38
N LEU A 476 10.37 29.78 -17.34
CA LEU A 476 10.91 30.41 -16.13
C LEU A 476 11.71 29.41 -15.30
N SER A 477 12.74 29.90 -14.60
CA SER A 477 13.50 29.09 -13.65
C SER A 477 12.56 28.48 -12.60
N PRO A 478 12.65 27.17 -12.30
CA PRO A 478 11.72 26.54 -11.37
C PRO A 478 11.87 27.08 -9.94
N TRP A 479 10.73 27.28 -9.28
CA TRP A 479 10.62 27.62 -7.86
C TRP A 479 10.43 26.37 -7.02
N THR A 480 11.08 26.36 -5.86
CA THR A 480 11.07 25.26 -4.89
C THR A 480 10.18 25.59 -3.69
N ALA A 481 10.01 24.63 -2.78
CA ALA A 481 9.34 24.86 -1.50
C ALA A 481 9.89 26.07 -0.74
N GLN A 482 11.21 26.33 -0.80
CA GLN A 482 11.81 27.48 -0.12
C GLN A 482 11.33 28.80 -0.72
N ASP A 483 11.21 28.87 -2.04
CA ASP A 483 10.70 30.05 -2.74
C ASP A 483 9.21 30.28 -2.44
N LEU A 484 8.42 29.20 -2.43
CA LEU A 484 6.98 29.25 -2.20
C LEU A 484 6.58 29.58 -0.76
N ARG A 485 7.50 29.40 0.21
CA ARG A 485 7.33 29.88 1.59
C ARG A 485 7.40 31.41 1.70
N ILE A 486 8.14 32.06 0.80
CA ILE A 486 8.30 33.52 0.79
C ILE A 486 7.10 34.16 0.10
N ILE A 487 6.77 33.70 -1.12
CA ILE A 487 5.62 34.16 -1.91
C ILE A 487 4.94 32.93 -2.52
N LYS A 488 3.63 32.78 -2.27
CA LYS A 488 2.82 31.67 -2.79
C LYS A 488 2.76 31.71 -4.31
N LEU A 489 2.58 30.54 -4.94
CA LEU A 489 2.56 30.43 -6.41
C LEU A 489 1.52 31.34 -7.08
N ALA A 490 0.30 31.44 -6.53
CA ALA A 490 -0.74 32.30 -7.10
C ALA A 490 -0.35 33.79 -7.07
N ASP A 491 0.24 34.26 -5.97
CA ASP A 491 0.74 35.65 -5.88
C ASP A 491 1.90 35.89 -6.84
N ARG A 492 2.82 34.92 -7.02
CA ARG A 492 3.89 35.00 -8.02
C ARG A 492 3.32 35.10 -9.43
N ILE A 493 2.27 34.34 -9.76
CA ILE A 493 1.59 34.40 -11.05
C ILE A 493 0.93 35.77 -11.26
N ARG A 494 0.29 36.33 -10.23
CA ARG A 494 -0.31 37.67 -10.27
C ARG A 494 0.73 38.77 -10.54
N ASP A 495 1.89 38.69 -9.89
CA ASP A 495 2.95 39.70 -10.01
C ASP A 495 3.56 39.76 -11.42
N LEU A 496 3.39 38.72 -12.23
CA LEU A 496 3.94 38.60 -13.58
C LEU A 496 2.90 39.01 -14.66
N PRO A 497 2.92 40.26 -15.17
CA PRO A 497 1.86 40.79 -16.03
C PRO A 497 1.83 40.17 -17.44
N MET A 498 2.91 39.49 -17.84
CA MET A 498 2.94 38.76 -19.10
C MET A 498 2.12 37.47 -19.06
N LEU A 499 1.81 36.95 -17.87
CA LEU A 499 0.96 35.76 -17.73
C LEU A 499 -0.51 36.21 -17.73
N ARG A 500 -1.27 35.83 -18.75
CA ARG A 500 -2.66 36.27 -18.94
C ARG A 500 -3.66 35.13 -19.04
N PHE A 501 -3.30 34.08 -19.76
CA PHE A 501 -4.21 33.00 -20.05
C PHE A 501 -3.62 31.66 -19.61
N LEU A 502 -4.29 30.96 -18.71
CA LEU A 502 -3.90 29.61 -18.30
C LEU A 502 -4.34 28.60 -19.36
N PHE A 503 -3.37 27.88 -19.93
CA PHE A 503 -3.61 26.78 -20.85
C PHE A 503 -4.00 25.50 -20.10
N ARG A 504 -5.09 24.86 -20.53
CA ARG A 504 -5.60 23.60 -19.97
C ARG A 504 -5.62 22.50 -21.03
N ILE A 505 -4.73 21.53 -20.86
CA ILE A 505 -4.53 20.43 -21.82
C ILE A 505 -5.77 19.52 -21.90
N ASP A 506 -6.40 19.27 -20.76
CA ASP A 506 -7.56 18.40 -20.61
C ASP A 506 -8.87 18.97 -21.17
N ASN A 507 -8.98 20.29 -21.32
CA ASN A 507 -10.15 20.97 -21.85
C ASN A 507 -9.98 21.40 -23.31
N LYS A 508 -9.42 20.53 -24.16
CA LYS A 508 -9.22 20.77 -25.61
C LYS A 508 -8.41 22.05 -25.93
N GLY A 509 -7.57 22.52 -25.00
CA GLY A 509 -6.77 23.73 -25.18
C GLY A 509 -7.52 25.04 -24.95
N GLU A 510 -8.69 25.02 -24.29
CA GLU A 510 -9.37 26.25 -23.87
C GLU A 510 -8.58 27.00 -22.80
N SER A 511 -8.16 28.21 -23.16
CA SER A 511 -7.49 29.17 -22.28
C SER A 511 -8.47 29.77 -21.29
N LEU A 512 -8.09 29.80 -20.00
CA LEU A 512 -8.83 30.47 -18.93
C LEU A 512 -8.12 31.78 -18.55
N ASP A 513 -8.85 32.87 -18.29
CA ASP A 513 -8.22 34.09 -17.77
C ASP A 513 -7.50 33.82 -16.44
N ARG A 514 -6.32 34.42 -16.25
CA ARG A 514 -5.48 34.22 -15.07
C ARG A 514 -6.22 34.56 -13.79
N ASP A 515 -6.93 35.69 -13.74
CA ASP A 515 -7.57 36.15 -12.51
C ASP A 515 -8.83 35.34 -12.20
N ASP A 516 -9.52 34.85 -13.22
CA ASP A 516 -10.60 33.87 -13.06
C ASP A 516 -10.08 32.53 -12.50
N ALA A 517 -8.91 32.08 -12.96
CA ALA A 517 -8.29 30.84 -12.50
C ALA A 517 -7.69 30.97 -11.08
N PHE A 518 -6.93 32.03 -10.82
CA PHE A 518 -6.08 32.16 -9.63
C PHE A 518 -6.60 33.14 -8.59
N GLY A 519 -7.60 33.96 -8.91
CA GLY A 519 -8.10 35.06 -8.07
C GLY A 519 -8.46 34.65 -6.65
N GLN A 520 -9.15 33.51 -6.49
CA GLN A 520 -9.53 32.96 -5.19
C GLN A 520 -8.33 32.50 -4.34
N PHE A 521 -7.16 32.30 -4.94
CA PHE A 521 -5.95 31.84 -4.27
C PHE A 521 -4.95 32.97 -3.98
N TYR A 522 -5.23 34.19 -4.43
CA TYR A 522 -4.40 35.34 -4.11
C TYR A 522 -4.41 35.61 -2.61
N SER A 523 -3.23 35.89 -2.07
CA SER A 523 -3.16 36.41 -0.73
C SER A 523 -3.85 37.76 -0.72
N GLN A 524 -4.73 37.97 0.26
CA GLN A 524 -5.37 39.26 0.52
C GLN A 524 -4.30 40.25 1.01
N SER A 525 -3.50 40.76 0.10
CA SER A 525 -2.43 41.71 0.41
C SER A 525 -3.04 43.11 0.47
N ALA A 526 -3.12 43.66 1.68
CA ALA A 526 -3.21 45.11 1.94
C ALA A 526 -4.52 45.88 1.63
N LEU A 527 -5.70 45.32 1.95
CA LEU A 527 -6.83 46.17 2.40
C LEU A 527 -6.70 46.60 3.88
N ARG A 528 -5.55 46.31 4.51
CA ARG A 528 -5.21 46.88 5.81
C ARG A 528 -4.84 48.35 5.59
N SER A 529 -5.85 49.20 5.78
CA SER A 529 -5.73 50.63 6.05
C SER A 529 -4.45 50.93 6.82
N ALA A 530 -3.73 51.99 6.40
CA ALA A 530 -2.51 52.47 7.02
C ALA A 530 -2.61 52.32 8.55
N ARG A 531 -1.69 51.57 9.16
CA ARG A 531 -1.65 51.46 10.61
C ARG A 531 -1.51 52.88 11.16
N THR A 532 -2.31 53.23 12.16
CA THR A 532 -2.37 54.56 12.80
C THR A 532 -1.04 55.06 13.38
N ASN A 533 0.01 54.22 13.36
CA ASN A 533 1.33 54.50 13.94
C ASN A 533 2.37 54.93 12.89
N GLY A 534 1.96 55.33 11.67
CA GLY A 534 2.85 55.93 10.67
C GLY A 534 3.75 54.97 9.89
N TYR A 535 3.71 53.67 10.17
CA TYR A 535 4.46 52.65 9.42
C TYR A 535 3.72 52.22 8.15
N VAL A 536 4.38 52.36 7.00
CA VAL A 536 3.90 51.86 5.70
C VAL A 536 4.29 50.39 5.54
N PRO A 537 3.36 49.46 5.22
CA PRO A 537 3.68 48.06 4.97
C PRO A 537 4.59 47.91 3.75
N SER A 538 5.66 47.11 3.86
CA SER A 538 6.48 46.69 2.72
C SER A 538 5.91 45.40 2.09
N THR A 539 5.94 45.31 0.76
CA THR A 539 5.55 44.12 -0.01
C THR A 539 6.71 43.63 -0.87
N ILE A 540 6.77 42.32 -1.10
CA ILE A 540 7.76 41.68 -1.98
C ILE A 540 7.00 41.17 -3.20
N HIS A 541 7.52 41.48 -4.39
CA HIS A 541 6.95 41.07 -5.67
C HIS A 541 7.98 40.34 -6.53
N VAL A 542 7.50 39.46 -7.40
CA VAL A 542 8.34 38.79 -8.41
C VAL A 542 8.39 39.60 -9.70
N ASP A 543 9.57 39.72 -10.31
CA ASP A 543 9.76 40.33 -11.62
C ASP A 543 10.69 39.47 -12.48
N VAL A 544 10.57 39.56 -13.81
CA VAL A 544 11.45 38.88 -14.78
C VAL A 544 12.27 39.93 -15.52
N PRO A 545 13.60 39.96 -15.35
CA PRO A 545 14.46 40.94 -16.02
C PRO A 545 14.32 40.90 -17.54
N GLY A 546 14.25 42.07 -18.18
CA GLY A 546 14.23 42.22 -19.65
C GLY A 546 12.85 42.50 -20.27
N ASN A 547 11.75 42.31 -19.53
CA ASN A 547 10.40 42.44 -20.10
C ASN A 547 9.79 43.86 -20.03
N ARG A 548 10.53 44.85 -19.50
CA ARG A 548 10.03 46.23 -19.32
C ARG A 548 10.09 47.11 -20.60
N ASN A 549 10.69 46.65 -21.69
CA ASN A 549 11.04 47.50 -22.85
C ASN A 549 10.38 47.14 -24.20
N LEU A 550 9.28 46.38 -24.25
CA LEU A 550 8.61 46.06 -25.52
C LEU A 550 7.15 46.57 -25.54
N ARG A 551 6.96 47.87 -25.34
CA ARG A 551 5.77 48.53 -25.92
C ARG A 551 6.12 48.93 -27.36
N SER A 552 5.34 48.40 -28.31
CA SER A 552 5.35 48.69 -29.75
C SER A 552 6.28 47.83 -30.62
N THR A 553 5.71 46.81 -31.27
CA THR A 553 5.49 46.82 -32.73
C THR A 553 4.56 45.64 -33.09
N LYS A 554 3.44 45.93 -33.75
CA LYS A 554 2.54 44.90 -34.31
C LYS A 554 3.14 44.43 -35.63
N ASN A 555 3.59 43.19 -35.71
CA ASN A 555 3.63 42.42 -36.95
C ASN A 555 3.46 40.93 -36.62
N ARG A 556 2.40 40.34 -37.18
CA ARG A 556 2.00 38.94 -36.96
C ARG A 556 2.49 38.11 -38.15
N PRO A 557 3.30 37.06 -37.97
CA PRO A 557 3.54 36.09 -39.04
C PRO A 557 2.38 35.10 -39.16
N PRO A 558 2.19 34.44 -40.32
CA PRO A 558 1.09 33.52 -40.54
C PRO A 558 1.29 32.20 -39.78
N LYS A 559 0.17 31.51 -39.48
CA LYS A 559 0.14 30.21 -38.82
C LYS A 559 0.63 29.11 -39.80
N THR A 560 1.70 28.42 -39.45
CA THR A 560 2.19 27.22 -40.15
C THR A 560 1.60 25.95 -39.51
N ASP A 561 1.45 24.90 -40.32
CA ASP A 561 0.77 23.67 -39.94
C ASP A 561 1.57 22.85 -38.90
N LYS A 562 0.88 22.23 -37.94
CA LYS A 562 1.53 21.55 -36.79
C LYS A 562 2.39 20.35 -37.17
N GLN A 563 2.12 19.74 -38.33
CA GLN A 563 2.81 18.55 -38.82
C GLN A 563 4.17 18.88 -39.47
N GLU A 564 4.26 19.99 -40.23
CA GLU A 564 5.52 20.38 -40.91
C GLU A 564 6.59 20.85 -39.91
N LEU A 565 6.18 21.41 -38.78
CA LEU A 565 7.10 21.82 -37.72
C LEU A 565 7.63 20.64 -36.90
N PHE A 566 6.86 19.55 -36.79
CA PHE A 566 7.30 18.31 -36.13
C PHE A 566 8.50 17.73 -36.89
N ASP A 567 8.38 17.60 -38.21
CA ASP A 567 9.44 17.06 -39.07
C ASP A 567 10.70 17.95 -39.08
N ALA A 568 10.53 19.28 -39.05
CA ALA A 568 11.64 20.24 -39.03
C ALA A 568 12.43 20.23 -37.70
N ILE A 569 11.75 20.03 -36.56
CA ILE A 569 12.40 20.00 -35.23
C ILE A 569 13.14 18.67 -35.03
N THR A 570 12.56 17.53 -35.45
CA THR A 570 13.27 16.25 -35.43
C THR A 570 14.45 16.20 -36.41
N GLY A 571 14.40 16.95 -37.52
CA GLY A 571 15.49 17.00 -38.51
C GLY A 571 16.74 17.77 -38.09
N MET A 572 16.62 18.75 -37.18
CA MET A 572 17.76 19.57 -36.74
C MET A 572 18.65 18.88 -35.70
N GLU A 573 18.13 17.96 -34.88
CA GLU A 573 18.95 17.19 -33.92
C GLU A 573 19.77 16.06 -34.59
N PHE A 574 19.50 15.70 -35.86
CA PHE A 574 20.30 14.71 -36.59
C PHE A 574 21.48 15.29 -37.37
N ALA A 575 21.62 16.62 -37.44
CA ALA A 575 22.66 17.28 -38.22
C ALA A 575 23.88 17.76 -37.39
N GLU A 576 23.80 17.78 -36.05
CA GLU A 576 24.91 18.24 -35.20
C GLU A 576 25.87 17.13 -34.71
N ASP A 577 25.62 15.85 -35.03
CA ASP A 577 26.43 14.70 -34.57
C ASP A 577 27.36 14.08 -35.64
N LEU A 578 27.61 14.76 -36.77
CA LEU A 578 28.39 14.21 -37.89
C LEU A 578 29.50 15.12 -38.42
N ASP A 579 30.10 15.98 -37.60
CA ASP A 579 31.30 16.72 -38.04
C ASP A 579 32.25 17.08 -36.89
N SER A 580 32.89 16.07 -36.30
CA SER A 580 34.14 16.27 -35.55
C SER A 580 34.93 14.97 -35.39
N SER A 581 35.47 14.46 -36.48
CA SER A 581 36.57 13.48 -36.43
C SER A 581 37.54 13.67 -37.58
N GLU A 582 38.30 14.76 -37.57
CA GLU A 582 39.58 14.82 -38.28
C GLU A 582 40.64 15.56 -37.46
N ASN A 583 41.84 14.97 -37.49
CA ASN A 583 43.14 15.46 -37.04
C ASN A 583 43.49 15.30 -35.56
N PHE A 584 44.20 14.21 -35.24
CA PHE A 584 45.58 14.28 -34.72
C PHE A 584 46.31 12.96 -35.00
N THR A 585 47.39 13.05 -35.79
CA THR A 585 48.51 12.10 -35.87
C THR A 585 49.27 12.00 -34.56
#